data_AF-A0A538U4R9-F1
#
_entry.id   AF-A0A538U4R9-F1
#
_cell.length_a   1.000
_cell.length_b   1.000
_cell.length_c   1.000
_cell.angle_alpha   90.00
_cell.angle_beta   90.00
_cell.angle_gamma   90.00
#
_symmetry.space_group_name_H-M   'P 1'
#
loop_
_entity.id
_entity.type
_entity.pdbx_description
1 polymer ?
#
loop_
_entity_poly.entity_id
_entity_poly.type
_entity_poly.pdbx_seq_one_letter_code
_entity_poly.pdbx_strand_id
1 'polypeptide(L)'
;MSKVERKPSQRKLEVLRTDEAARALAELDARVEVIQALIPLGLKAVEDELKAAVTALAGPRYQRGPDDRRYYRWGREHGSVYLADQKVPVRVPRVRDVHADQEVRLPVYERLQEPRGGDAQLMGRVLRGLGCRNYQETAALVPEVFGLSASTVSRRFIRASAAKLQALMERDLSGQDLVALFVDGKSFGDDEMVIAIGVTLEGQKVMLGMVQTGSENTTVCRAFLKSLVARGLRYEQGLLVVVDGAKGFHRGVREVFGRAAVIQRCRWHKRENVLKYLPESSKPPGNSRPTSKPRRR
;
A
#
# COMPACT_ATOMS: atom_id res chain seq x y z
N MET A 1 -29.91 -20.59 -46.10
CA MET A 1 -30.58 -20.71 -44.79
C MET A 1 -29.58 -20.36 -43.69
N SER A 2 -29.55 -19.11 -43.24
CA SER A 2 -28.67 -18.69 -42.14
C SER A 2 -29.32 -19.08 -40.80
N LYS A 3 -28.68 -19.96 -40.03
CA LYS A 3 -29.09 -20.26 -38.64
C LYS A 3 -28.96 -18.97 -37.82
N VAL A 4 -30.09 -18.43 -37.39
CA VAL A 4 -30.13 -17.33 -36.42
C VAL A 4 -29.75 -17.89 -35.06
N GLU A 5 -28.55 -17.58 -34.58
CA GLU A 5 -28.14 -17.88 -33.21
C GLU A 5 -29.01 -17.07 -32.23
N ARG A 6 -29.84 -17.78 -31.46
CA ARG A 6 -30.69 -17.17 -30.44
C ARG A 6 -29.82 -16.71 -29.26
N LYS A 7 -29.84 -15.40 -28.98
CA LYS A 7 -29.19 -14.83 -27.78
C LYS A 7 -29.73 -15.51 -26.50
N PRO A 8 -28.86 -15.92 -25.57
CA PRO A 8 -29.28 -16.61 -24.36
C PRO A 8 -30.18 -15.71 -23.50
N SER A 9 -31.20 -16.30 -22.87
CA SER A 9 -32.12 -15.60 -21.98
C SER A 9 -31.40 -15.06 -20.73
N GLN A 10 -31.92 -13.99 -20.12
CA GLN A 10 -31.33 -13.36 -18.93
C GLN A 10 -31.09 -14.37 -17.79
N ARG A 11 -32.02 -15.31 -17.59
CA ARG A 11 -31.91 -16.38 -16.60
C ARG A 11 -30.73 -17.34 -16.89
N LYS A 12 -30.41 -17.57 -18.17
CA LYS A 12 -29.27 -18.40 -18.59
C LYS A 12 -27.94 -17.67 -18.40
N LEU A 13 -27.89 -16.35 -18.61
CA LEU A 13 -26.74 -15.51 -18.29
C LEU A 13 -26.47 -15.41 -16.78
N GLU A 14 -27.51 -15.41 -15.96
CA GLU A 14 -27.39 -15.36 -14.49
C GLU A 14 -26.83 -16.67 -13.92
N VAL A 15 -27.29 -17.82 -14.42
CA VAL A 15 -26.75 -19.15 -14.07
C VAL A 15 -25.30 -19.32 -14.52
N LEU A 16 -24.94 -18.85 -15.72
CA LEU A 16 -23.56 -18.87 -16.21
C LEU A 16 -22.62 -18.02 -15.33
N ARG A 17 -23.09 -16.85 -14.86
CA ARG A 17 -22.34 -15.99 -13.94
C ARG A 17 -22.15 -16.62 -12.56
N THR A 18 -23.14 -17.36 -12.06
CA THR A 18 -23.01 -18.10 -10.79
C THR A 18 -22.05 -19.28 -10.93
N ASP A 19 -22.04 -19.98 -12.07
CA ASP A 19 -21.11 -21.08 -12.33
C ASP A 19 -19.66 -20.58 -12.48
N GLU A 20 -19.45 -19.43 -13.15
CA GLU A 20 -18.13 -18.78 -13.24
C GLU A 20 -17.63 -18.31 -11.88
N ALA A 21 -18.50 -17.72 -11.05
CA ALA A 21 -18.15 -17.32 -9.69
C ALA A 21 -17.81 -18.52 -8.80
N ALA A 22 -18.57 -19.63 -8.91
CA ALA A 22 -18.30 -20.86 -8.18
C ALA A 22 -16.96 -21.50 -8.59
N ARG A 23 -16.64 -21.50 -9.89
CA ARG A 23 -15.33 -21.96 -10.38
C ARG A 23 -14.18 -21.09 -9.89
N ALA A 24 -14.35 -19.76 -9.90
CA ALA A 24 -13.34 -18.83 -9.40
C ALA A 24 -13.09 -19.03 -7.89
N LEU A 25 -14.13 -19.33 -7.11
CA LEU A 25 -14.01 -19.65 -5.69
C LEU A 25 -13.29 -20.99 -5.48
N ALA A 26 -13.65 -22.04 -6.21
CA ALA A 26 -12.97 -23.33 -6.13
C ALA A 26 -11.49 -23.24 -6.55
N GLU A 27 -11.16 -22.42 -7.55
CA GLU A 27 -9.78 -22.17 -7.95
C GLU A 27 -9.00 -21.39 -6.87
N LEU A 28 -9.66 -20.46 -6.16
CA LEU A 28 -9.07 -19.79 -5.00
C LEU A 28 -8.79 -20.78 -3.87
N ASP A 29 -9.73 -21.66 -3.55
CA ASP A 29 -9.59 -22.66 -2.50
C ASP A 29 -8.41 -23.61 -2.80
N ALA A 30 -8.31 -24.10 -4.04
CA ALA A 30 -7.17 -24.92 -4.47
C ALA A 30 -5.83 -24.18 -4.32
N ARG A 31 -5.77 -22.89 -4.65
CA ARG A 31 -4.56 -22.07 -4.45
C ARG A 31 -4.23 -21.89 -2.97
N VAL A 32 -5.23 -21.70 -2.12
CA VAL A 32 -5.06 -21.58 -0.67
C VAL A 32 -4.51 -22.89 -0.08
N GLU A 33 -5.04 -24.04 -0.49
CA GLU A 33 -4.54 -25.35 -0.07
C GLU A 33 -3.07 -25.55 -0.47
N VAL A 34 -2.71 -25.18 -1.70
CA VAL A 34 -1.30 -25.21 -2.15
C VAL A 34 -0.42 -24.31 -1.29
N ILE A 35 -0.85 -23.07 -1.00
CA ILE A 35 -0.10 -22.15 -0.13
C ILE A 35 0.11 -22.77 1.26
N GLN A 36 -0.94 -23.33 1.85
CA GLN A 36 -0.86 -23.97 3.16
C GLN A 36 0.07 -25.19 3.15
N ALA A 37 0.06 -26.00 2.09
CA ALA A 37 0.96 -27.14 1.93
C ALA A 37 2.43 -26.74 1.75
N LEU A 38 2.72 -25.57 1.18
CA LEU A 38 4.09 -25.07 0.96
C LEU A 38 4.76 -24.55 2.24
N ILE A 39 3.98 -24.05 3.22
CA ILE A 39 4.54 -23.48 4.46
C ILE A 39 5.37 -24.51 5.24
N PRO A 40 4.87 -25.73 5.54
CA PRO A 40 5.67 -26.77 6.18
C PRO A 40 6.94 -27.14 5.42
N LEU A 41 6.89 -27.16 4.09
CA LEU A 41 8.05 -27.47 3.25
C LEU A 41 9.11 -26.38 3.35
N GLY A 42 8.71 -25.10 3.31
CA GLY A 42 9.61 -23.98 3.51
C GLY A 42 10.27 -24.00 4.90
N LEU A 43 9.50 -24.29 5.95
CA LEU A 43 10.03 -24.42 7.31
C LEU A 43 10.97 -25.61 7.48
N LYS A 44 10.68 -26.73 6.82
CA LYS A 44 11.58 -27.89 6.78
C LYS A 44 12.91 -27.55 6.12
N ALA A 45 12.88 -26.85 4.98
CA ALA A 45 14.10 -26.39 4.31
C ALA A 45 14.94 -25.48 5.21
N VAL A 46 14.31 -24.55 5.93
CA VAL A 46 15.01 -23.72 6.95
C VAL A 46 15.63 -24.58 8.05
N GLU A 47 14.90 -25.58 8.58
CA GLU A 47 15.44 -26.47 9.60
C GLU A 47 16.66 -27.27 9.09
N ASP A 48 16.61 -27.73 7.84
CA ASP A 48 17.67 -28.51 7.23
C ASP A 48 18.93 -27.65 6.97
N GLU A 49 18.78 -26.40 6.53
CA GLU A 49 19.88 -25.43 6.43
C GLU A 49 20.52 -25.12 7.79
N LEU A 50 19.71 -24.93 8.84
CA LEU A 50 20.23 -24.72 10.20
C LEU A 50 20.97 -25.96 10.71
N LYS A 51 20.45 -27.17 10.47
CA LYS A 51 21.13 -28.42 10.82
C LYS A 51 22.45 -28.59 10.06
N ALA A 52 22.49 -28.23 8.78
CA ALA A 52 23.69 -28.28 7.96
C ALA A 52 24.77 -27.35 8.53
N ALA A 53 24.40 -26.10 8.88
CA ALA A 53 25.32 -25.14 9.50
C ALA A 53 25.87 -25.64 10.85
N VAL A 54 25.02 -26.22 11.71
CA VAL A 54 25.46 -26.82 12.98
C VAL A 54 26.36 -28.03 12.75
N THR A 55 26.09 -28.83 11.72
CA THR A 55 26.91 -30.00 11.37
C THR A 55 28.27 -29.58 10.82
N ALA A 56 28.34 -28.49 10.08
CA ALA A 56 29.61 -27.92 9.62
C ALA A 56 30.49 -27.44 10.79
N LEU A 57 29.89 -26.87 11.85
CA LEU A 57 30.63 -26.40 13.03
C LEU A 57 30.98 -27.51 14.02
N ALA A 58 30.02 -28.36 14.37
CA ALA A 58 30.13 -29.32 15.46
C ALA A 58 30.16 -30.79 15.00
N GLY A 59 30.35 -31.05 13.70
CA GLY A 59 30.38 -32.39 13.08
C GLY A 59 29.04 -33.15 13.14
N PRO A 60 28.96 -34.41 12.68
CA PRO A 60 27.71 -35.20 12.66
C PRO A 60 27.12 -35.47 14.06
N ARG A 61 25.80 -35.67 14.11
CA ARG A 61 25.09 -35.96 15.36
C ARG A 61 25.45 -37.35 15.88
N TYR A 62 25.58 -37.49 17.20
CA TYR A 62 25.88 -38.75 17.91
C TYR A 62 27.22 -39.40 17.56
N GLN A 63 28.09 -38.70 16.85
CA GLN A 63 29.45 -39.16 16.58
C GLN A 63 30.41 -38.55 17.60
N ARG A 64 31.23 -39.40 18.23
CA ARG A 64 32.33 -38.95 19.08
C ARG A 64 33.30 -38.12 18.24
N GLY A 65 33.58 -36.91 18.70
CA GLY A 65 34.56 -36.03 18.10
C GLY A 65 35.95 -36.23 18.71
N PRO A 66 36.96 -35.49 18.24
CA PRO A 66 38.24 -35.38 18.93
C PRO A 66 38.04 -34.86 20.35
N ASP A 67 38.92 -35.22 21.28
CA ASP A 67 38.86 -34.77 22.68
C ASP A 67 39.01 -33.24 22.82
N ASP A 68 39.59 -32.54 21.83
CA ASP A 68 39.78 -31.07 21.83
C ASP A 68 38.64 -30.27 21.16
N ARG A 69 37.51 -30.91 20.82
CA ARG A 69 36.49 -30.31 19.95
C ARG A 69 36.05 -28.93 20.45
N ARG A 70 36.28 -27.90 19.63
CA ARG A 70 35.94 -26.51 19.99
C ARG A 70 34.46 -26.18 20.10
N TYR A 71 33.62 -26.79 19.26
CA TYR A 71 32.19 -26.45 19.14
C TYR A 71 31.27 -27.59 19.55
N TYR A 72 30.31 -27.31 20.43
CA TYR A 72 29.32 -28.26 20.93
C TYR A 72 27.88 -27.83 20.66
N ARG A 73 27.00 -28.81 20.48
CA ARG A 73 25.54 -28.59 20.39
C ARG A 73 24.99 -28.29 21.78
N TRP A 74 24.29 -27.16 21.93
CA TRP A 74 23.83 -26.65 23.21
C TRP A 74 22.28 -26.56 23.31
N GLY A 75 21.59 -27.47 22.62
CA GLY A 75 20.13 -27.53 22.60
C GLY A 75 19.49 -26.65 21.52
N ARG A 76 18.28 -26.14 21.81
CA ARG A 76 17.48 -25.30 20.91
C ARG A 76 16.84 -24.16 21.69
N GLU A 77 16.67 -23.01 21.04
CA GLU A 77 15.90 -21.87 21.57
C GLU A 77 14.69 -21.55 20.70
N HIS A 78 13.76 -20.77 21.26
CA HIS A 78 12.70 -20.14 20.47
C HIS A 78 13.28 -18.96 19.71
N GLY A 79 13.13 -18.98 18.40
CA GLY A 79 13.48 -17.86 17.54
C GLY A 79 12.41 -17.66 16.46
N SER A 80 12.76 -16.87 15.46
CA SER A 80 11.91 -16.64 14.30
C SER A 80 12.77 -16.42 13.07
N VAL A 81 12.20 -16.58 11.88
CA VAL A 81 12.84 -16.30 10.58
C VAL A 81 11.86 -15.57 9.68
N TYR A 82 12.38 -14.89 8.66
CA TYR A 82 11.55 -14.34 7.59
C TYR A 82 11.38 -15.34 6.45
N LEU A 83 10.12 -15.62 6.11
CA LEU A 83 9.72 -16.22 4.84
C LEU A 83 9.09 -15.11 3.99
N ALA A 84 9.84 -14.64 2.99
CA ALA A 84 9.55 -13.40 2.26
C ALA A 84 9.44 -12.19 3.20
N ASP A 85 8.23 -11.69 3.46
CA ASP A 85 7.91 -10.59 4.35
C ASP A 85 7.21 -11.02 5.64
N GLN A 86 6.88 -12.31 5.76
CA GLN A 86 6.25 -12.89 6.94
C GLN A 86 7.30 -13.37 7.93
N LYS A 87 7.11 -13.04 9.21
CA LYS A 87 7.97 -13.52 10.29
C LYS A 87 7.32 -14.72 10.97
N VAL A 88 8.01 -15.86 10.92
CA VAL A 88 7.47 -17.15 11.36
C VAL A 88 8.32 -17.71 12.51
N PRO A 89 7.72 -18.19 13.60
CA PRO A 89 8.46 -18.77 14.72
C PRO A 89 9.12 -20.10 14.32
N VAL A 90 10.34 -20.31 14.82
CA VAL A 90 11.11 -21.55 14.61
C VAL A 90 11.87 -21.95 15.87
N ARG A 91 12.34 -23.20 15.93
CA ARG A 91 13.29 -23.68 16.95
C ARG A 91 14.70 -23.60 16.38
N VAL A 92 15.51 -22.67 16.90
CA VAL A 92 16.86 -22.43 16.41
C VAL A 92 17.83 -23.32 17.19
N PRO A 93 18.67 -24.14 16.52
CA PRO A 93 19.67 -24.94 17.21
C PRO A 93 20.83 -24.05 17.69
N ARG A 94 21.34 -24.35 18.89
CA ARG A 94 22.40 -23.58 19.54
C ARG A 94 23.74 -24.29 19.45
N VAL A 95 24.80 -23.53 19.22
CA VAL A 95 26.19 -24.01 19.21
C VAL A 95 27.01 -23.17 20.18
N ARG A 96 27.76 -23.81 21.06
CA ARG A 96 28.66 -23.14 22.01
C ARG A 96 30.11 -23.43 21.66
N ASP A 97 30.92 -22.39 21.64
CA ASP A 97 32.38 -22.47 21.62
C ASP A 97 32.84 -22.67 23.08
N VAL A 98 33.39 -23.85 23.39
CA VAL A 98 33.78 -24.17 24.77
C VAL A 98 35.13 -23.56 25.16
N HIS A 99 35.96 -23.14 24.20
CA HIS A 99 37.24 -22.49 24.50
C HIS A 99 37.03 -21.01 24.83
N ALA A 100 36.11 -20.36 24.12
CA ALA A 100 35.77 -18.96 24.34
C ALA A 100 34.56 -18.77 25.28
N ASP A 101 34.00 -19.86 25.80
CA ASP A 101 32.79 -19.92 26.63
C ASP A 101 31.60 -19.08 26.12
N GLN A 102 31.41 -19.05 24.80
CA GLN A 102 30.43 -18.17 24.15
C GLN A 102 29.52 -18.93 23.18
N GLU A 103 28.32 -18.40 22.95
CA GLU A 103 27.43 -18.91 21.92
C GLU A 103 27.83 -18.40 20.54
N VAL A 104 27.83 -19.31 19.57
CA VAL A 104 28.14 -19.02 18.18
C VAL A 104 26.85 -18.70 17.45
N ARG A 105 26.75 -17.48 16.91
CA ARG A 105 25.66 -17.12 15.99
C ARG A 105 25.86 -17.81 14.66
N LEU A 106 24.81 -18.47 14.16
CA LEU A 106 24.84 -19.14 12.87
C LEU A 106 24.65 -18.10 11.75
N PRO A 107 25.61 -17.94 10.82
CA PRO A 107 25.49 -16.95 9.73
C PRO A 107 24.24 -17.15 8.88
N VAL A 108 23.82 -18.41 8.68
CA VAL A 108 22.57 -18.74 7.97
C VAL A 108 21.35 -18.22 8.73
N TYR A 109 21.36 -18.28 10.07
CA TYR A 109 20.25 -17.77 10.89
C TYR A 109 20.18 -16.24 10.84
N GLU A 110 21.32 -15.56 10.88
CA GLU A 110 21.41 -14.11 10.75
C GLU A 110 20.84 -13.63 9.41
N ARG A 111 21.19 -14.30 8.30
CA ARG A 111 20.63 -13.99 6.98
C ARG A 111 19.11 -14.18 6.90
N LEU A 112 18.56 -15.08 7.71
CA LEU A 112 17.12 -15.33 7.79
C LEU A 112 16.40 -14.34 8.73
N GLN A 113 17.12 -13.43 9.40
CA GLN A 113 16.52 -12.33 10.17
C GLN A 113 16.13 -11.12 9.31
N GLU A 114 16.44 -11.13 8.02
CA GLU A 114 16.12 -10.05 7.10
C GLU A 114 14.99 -10.43 6.13
N PRO A 115 13.96 -9.58 5.95
CA PRO A 115 12.88 -9.83 5.00
C PRO A 115 13.38 -9.74 3.55
N ARG A 116 13.13 -10.79 2.75
CA ARG A 116 13.53 -10.84 1.34
C ARG A 116 12.69 -9.93 0.43
N GLY A 117 11.47 -9.61 0.84
CA GLY A 117 10.52 -8.79 0.06
C GLY A 117 10.77 -7.27 0.10
N GLY A 118 11.66 -6.81 0.99
CA GLY A 118 11.90 -5.40 1.23
C GLY A 118 10.66 -4.64 1.76
N ASP A 119 10.82 -3.34 2.02
CA ASP A 119 9.74 -2.51 2.57
C ASP A 119 8.71 -2.10 1.50
N ALA A 120 9.10 -2.05 0.22
CA ALA A 120 8.21 -1.71 -0.88
C ALA A 120 7.11 -2.76 -1.12
N GLN A 121 7.42 -4.06 -0.99
CA GLN A 121 6.42 -5.11 -1.13
C GLN A 121 5.43 -5.10 0.04
N LEU A 122 5.91 -4.87 1.26
CA LEU A 122 5.05 -4.68 2.44
C LEU A 122 4.11 -3.49 2.24
N MET A 123 4.64 -2.33 1.83
CA MET A 123 3.82 -1.16 1.53
C MET A 123 2.74 -1.48 0.48
N GLY A 124 3.11 -2.16 -0.61
CA GLY A 124 2.15 -2.54 -1.66
C GLY A 124 1.03 -3.45 -1.15
N ARG A 125 1.34 -4.41 -0.27
CA ARG A 125 0.32 -5.29 0.33
C ARG A 125 -0.57 -4.55 1.32
N VAL A 126 0.00 -3.69 2.16
CA VAL A 126 -0.77 -2.82 3.07
C VAL A 126 -1.72 -1.93 2.27
N LEU A 127 -1.24 -1.25 1.22
CA LEU A 127 -2.08 -0.38 0.37
C LEU A 127 -3.22 -1.15 -0.30
N ARG A 128 -2.98 -2.38 -0.77
CA ARG A 128 -4.03 -3.23 -1.35
C ARG A 128 -5.08 -3.60 -0.32
N GLY A 129 -4.68 -3.95 0.89
CA GLY A 129 -5.61 -4.24 1.98
C GLY A 129 -6.48 -3.03 2.31
N LEU A 130 -5.88 -1.85 2.48
CA LEU A 130 -6.59 -0.62 2.82
C LEU A 130 -7.51 -0.13 1.67
N GLY A 131 -7.22 -0.52 0.43
CA GLY A 131 -8.03 -0.19 -0.76
C GLY A 131 -9.44 -0.77 -0.76
N CYS A 132 -9.73 -1.78 0.07
CA CYS A 132 -11.03 -2.45 0.14
C CYS A 132 -12.12 -1.68 0.93
N ARG A 133 -11.93 -0.37 1.16
CA ARG A 133 -12.88 0.53 1.87
C ARG A 133 -13.23 0.12 3.31
N ASN A 134 -12.48 -0.82 3.88
CA ASN A 134 -12.65 -1.30 5.25
C ASN A 134 -11.37 -1.08 6.06
N TYR A 135 -10.98 0.20 6.17
CA TYR A 135 -9.66 0.63 6.63
C TYR A 135 -9.34 0.14 8.04
N GLN A 136 -10.27 0.29 9.00
CA GLN A 136 -10.03 -0.06 10.41
C GLN A 136 -9.83 -1.56 10.61
N GLU A 137 -10.72 -2.38 10.07
CA GLU A 137 -10.62 -3.85 10.17
C GLU A 137 -9.38 -4.35 9.44
N THR A 138 -9.09 -3.82 8.24
CA THR A 138 -7.92 -4.26 7.48
C THR A 138 -6.60 -3.83 8.14
N ALA A 139 -6.54 -2.61 8.69
CA ALA A 139 -5.36 -2.12 9.40
C ALA A 139 -5.07 -2.95 10.67
N ALA A 140 -6.10 -3.44 11.36
CA ALA A 140 -5.95 -4.28 12.54
C ALA A 140 -5.40 -5.67 12.20
N LEU A 141 -5.77 -6.24 11.05
CA LEU A 141 -5.37 -7.58 10.62
C LEU A 141 -3.98 -7.62 9.94
N VAL A 142 -3.54 -6.50 9.39
CA VAL A 142 -2.25 -6.38 8.69
C VAL A 142 -1.08 -6.98 9.50
N PRO A 143 -0.87 -6.63 10.79
CA PRO A 143 0.24 -7.19 11.58
C PRO A 143 0.21 -8.72 11.69
N GLU A 144 -0.98 -9.29 11.92
CA GLU A 144 -1.18 -10.74 12.05
C GLU A 144 -0.87 -11.46 10.73
N VAL A 145 -1.35 -10.94 9.61
CA VAL A 145 -1.08 -11.49 8.26
C VAL A 145 0.42 -11.54 7.94
N PHE A 146 1.20 -10.60 8.49
CA PHE A 146 2.65 -10.57 8.32
C PHE A 146 3.42 -11.29 9.44
N GLY A 147 2.76 -11.77 10.51
CA GLY A 147 3.44 -12.27 11.70
C GLY A 147 4.34 -11.22 12.37
N LEU A 148 4.03 -9.93 12.18
CA LEU A 148 4.81 -8.80 12.66
C LEU A 148 4.06 -8.04 13.75
N SER A 149 4.81 -7.37 14.63
CA SER A 149 4.19 -6.38 15.51
C SER A 149 3.64 -5.19 14.71
N ALA A 150 2.55 -4.58 15.18
CA ALA A 150 2.00 -3.36 14.59
C ALA A 150 3.06 -2.25 14.44
N SER A 151 3.95 -2.10 15.43
CA SER A 151 5.07 -1.14 15.39
C SER A 151 6.10 -1.46 14.30
N THR A 152 6.31 -2.73 13.95
CA THR A 152 7.25 -3.12 12.89
C THR A 152 6.65 -2.89 11.51
N VAL A 153 5.38 -3.24 11.33
CA VAL A 153 4.65 -2.90 10.09
C VAL A 153 4.66 -1.39 9.88
N SER A 154 4.29 -0.61 10.90
CA SER A 154 4.22 0.84 10.82
C SER A 154 5.56 1.47 10.42
N ARG A 155 6.66 1.13 11.10
CA ARG A 155 8.00 1.64 10.76
C ARG A 155 8.42 1.32 9.33
N ARG A 156 8.20 0.07 8.88
CA ARG A 156 8.54 -0.37 7.51
C ARG A 156 7.68 0.34 6.47
N PHE A 157 6.38 0.49 6.74
CA PHE A 157 5.46 1.23 5.88
C PHE A 157 5.88 2.69 5.75
N ILE A 158 6.15 3.38 6.87
CA ILE A 158 6.60 4.77 6.91
C ILE A 158 7.90 4.94 6.10
N ARG A 159 8.87 4.05 6.29
CA ARG A 159 10.15 4.12 5.56
C ARG A 159 9.94 4.04 4.05
N ALA A 160 9.15 3.07 3.58
CA ALA A 160 8.88 2.90 2.16
C ALA A 160 8.01 4.03 1.59
N SER A 161 6.98 4.46 2.31
CA SER A 161 6.07 5.50 1.86
C SER A 161 6.73 6.88 1.86
N ALA A 162 7.59 7.19 2.82
CA ALA A 162 8.36 8.43 2.85
C ALA A 162 9.26 8.57 1.62
N ALA A 163 10.01 7.52 1.26
CA ALA A 163 10.85 7.53 0.07
C ALA A 163 10.04 7.73 -1.22
N LYS A 164 8.86 7.08 -1.33
CA LYS A 164 7.96 7.25 -2.49
C LYS A 164 7.29 8.62 -2.53
N LEU A 165 6.89 9.15 -1.37
CA LEU A 165 6.32 10.49 -1.26
C LEU A 165 7.36 11.55 -1.63
N GLN A 166 8.60 11.41 -1.14
CA GLN A 166 9.70 12.30 -1.50
C GLN A 166 9.93 12.30 -3.02
N ALA A 167 10.05 11.11 -3.62
CA ALA A 167 10.20 10.99 -5.08
C ALA A 167 9.03 11.64 -5.84
N LEU A 168 7.78 11.49 -5.38
CA LEU A 168 6.62 12.17 -5.95
C LEU A 168 6.71 13.69 -5.81
N MET A 169 7.17 14.16 -4.65
CA MET A 169 7.20 15.58 -4.30
C MET A 169 8.39 16.34 -4.89
N GLU A 170 9.45 15.66 -5.30
CA GLU A 170 10.68 16.28 -5.84
C GLU A 170 10.86 16.07 -7.35
N ARG A 171 10.12 15.13 -7.97
CA ARG A 171 10.29 14.82 -9.40
C ARG A 171 10.11 16.04 -10.30
N ASP A 172 10.85 16.01 -11.40
CA ASP A 172 10.67 16.95 -12.50
C ASP A 172 9.28 16.82 -13.15
N LEU A 173 8.69 17.96 -13.46
CA LEU A 173 7.38 18.13 -14.09
C LEU A 173 7.51 18.78 -15.48
N SER A 174 8.72 19.14 -15.93
CA SER A 174 8.94 19.80 -17.23
C SER A 174 8.43 19.00 -18.42
N GLY A 175 8.48 17.67 -18.34
CA GLY A 175 7.95 16.75 -19.35
C GLY A 175 6.42 16.59 -19.33
N GLN A 176 5.70 17.20 -18.38
CA GLN A 176 4.24 17.12 -18.31
C GLN A 176 3.63 18.20 -19.22
N ASP A 177 2.71 17.80 -20.08
CA ASP A 177 1.99 18.61 -21.06
C ASP A 177 0.54 18.81 -20.62
N LEU A 178 0.36 19.52 -19.51
CA LEU A 178 -0.93 19.63 -18.86
C LEU A 178 -1.86 20.63 -19.56
N VAL A 179 -3.09 20.20 -19.82
CA VAL A 179 -4.20 21.08 -20.26
C VAL A 179 -5.07 21.55 -19.10
N ALA A 180 -5.12 20.77 -18.02
CA ALA A 180 -5.90 21.11 -16.85
C ALA A 180 -5.21 20.69 -15.54
N LEU A 181 -5.49 21.44 -14.49
CA LEU A 181 -5.04 21.22 -13.13
C LEU A 181 -6.25 21.18 -12.20
N PHE A 182 -6.48 20.05 -11.55
CA PHE A 182 -7.44 19.91 -10.47
C PHE A 182 -6.73 20.11 -9.14
N VAL A 183 -7.22 21.02 -8.33
CA VAL A 183 -6.75 21.21 -6.95
C VAL A 183 -7.92 21.04 -6.01
N ASP A 184 -7.79 20.08 -5.10
CA ASP A 184 -8.85 19.71 -4.17
C ASP A 184 -8.33 19.57 -2.74
N GLY A 185 -9.15 20.02 -1.79
CA GLY A 185 -8.89 19.90 -0.35
C GLY A 185 -9.72 18.77 0.24
N LYS A 186 -9.10 17.94 1.06
CA LYS A 186 -9.76 16.80 1.69
C LYS A 186 -9.44 16.75 3.18
N SER A 187 -10.45 16.87 4.02
CA SER A 187 -10.30 16.73 5.47
C SER A 187 -10.03 15.28 5.88
N PHE A 188 -9.06 15.09 6.76
CA PHE A 188 -8.65 13.84 7.40
C PHE A 188 -8.49 14.06 8.91
N GLY A 189 -9.54 13.75 9.68
CA GLY A 189 -9.56 14.10 11.10
C GLY A 189 -9.53 15.62 11.28
N ASP A 190 -8.56 16.11 12.05
CA ASP A 190 -8.32 17.55 12.29
C ASP A 190 -7.44 18.20 11.20
N ASP A 191 -6.88 17.39 10.29
CA ASP A 191 -6.02 17.85 9.20
C ASP A 191 -6.80 18.05 7.90
N GLU A 192 -6.26 18.89 7.01
CA GLU A 192 -6.71 19.02 5.63
C GLU A 192 -5.56 18.67 4.68
N MET A 193 -5.82 17.84 3.67
CA MET A 193 -4.85 17.48 2.64
C MET A 193 -5.25 18.14 1.33
N VAL A 194 -4.35 18.89 0.75
CA VAL A 194 -4.51 19.49 -0.56
C VAL A 194 -3.80 18.65 -1.60
N ILE A 195 -4.48 18.29 -2.68
CA ILE A 195 -3.97 17.41 -3.73
C ILE A 195 -4.05 18.13 -5.07
N ALA A 196 -2.97 18.06 -5.86
CA ALA A 196 -2.92 18.53 -7.24
C ALA A 196 -2.87 17.35 -8.21
N ILE A 197 -3.81 17.32 -9.16
CA ILE A 197 -3.88 16.34 -10.25
C ILE A 197 -3.91 17.07 -11.58
N GLY A 198 -2.91 16.81 -12.42
CA GLY A 198 -2.86 17.27 -13.80
C GLY A 198 -3.64 16.36 -14.74
N VAL A 199 -4.12 16.92 -15.84
CA VAL A 199 -4.61 16.18 -17.00
C VAL A 199 -3.72 16.52 -18.19
N THR A 200 -3.07 15.53 -18.79
CA THR A 200 -2.20 15.69 -19.96
C THR A 200 -3.01 15.95 -21.24
N LEU A 201 -2.34 16.30 -22.35
CA LEU A 201 -2.98 16.45 -23.66
C LEU A 201 -3.71 15.17 -24.10
N GLU A 202 -3.18 14.00 -23.76
CA GLU A 202 -3.78 12.68 -24.03
C GLU A 202 -4.89 12.31 -23.04
N GLY A 203 -5.27 13.23 -22.14
CA GLY A 203 -6.31 13.02 -21.15
C GLY A 203 -5.89 12.13 -19.97
N GLN A 204 -4.59 11.88 -19.77
CA GLN A 204 -4.11 11.07 -18.65
C GLN A 204 -4.10 11.90 -17.36
N LYS A 205 -4.58 11.30 -16.27
CA LYS A 205 -4.54 11.93 -14.95
C LYS A 205 -3.21 11.64 -14.27
N VAL A 206 -2.50 12.69 -13.89
CA VAL A 206 -1.18 12.59 -13.27
C VAL A 206 -1.19 13.30 -11.92
N MET A 207 -0.88 12.59 -10.83
CA MET A 207 -0.72 13.20 -9.52
C MET A 207 0.55 14.04 -9.49
N LEU A 208 0.42 15.35 -9.24
CA LEU A 208 1.55 16.30 -9.27
C LEU A 208 2.16 16.54 -7.89
N GLY A 209 1.38 16.29 -6.84
CA GLY A 209 1.82 16.39 -5.46
C GLY A 209 0.65 16.59 -4.51
N MET A 210 1.01 16.69 -3.23
CA MET A 210 0.07 16.99 -2.16
C MET A 210 0.77 17.75 -1.03
N VAL A 211 0.00 18.44 -0.21
CA VAL A 211 0.49 19.13 0.98
C VAL A 211 -0.54 19.04 2.10
N GLN A 212 -0.07 18.87 3.33
CA GLN A 212 -0.91 18.97 4.52
C GLN A 212 -1.11 20.43 4.89
N THR A 213 -2.34 20.81 5.19
CA THR A 213 -2.77 22.15 5.56
C THR A 213 -3.62 22.11 6.83
N GLY A 214 -3.55 23.19 7.62
CA GLY A 214 -4.58 23.50 8.62
C GLY A 214 -5.72 24.34 8.02
N SER A 215 -6.48 25.05 8.86
CA SER A 215 -7.60 25.88 8.42
C SER A 215 -7.17 27.13 7.61
N GLU A 216 -7.91 27.40 6.52
CA GLU A 216 -7.84 28.58 5.63
C GLU A 216 -6.46 28.99 5.06
N ASN A 217 -5.61 28.04 4.68
CA ASN A 217 -4.22 28.37 4.38
C ASN A 217 -3.92 28.73 2.91
N THR A 218 -4.29 29.95 2.51
CA THR A 218 -3.88 30.57 1.23
C THR A 218 -2.36 30.52 1.04
N THR A 219 -1.59 30.72 2.11
CA THR A 219 -0.12 30.74 2.09
C THR A 219 0.46 29.38 1.72
N VAL A 220 -0.03 28.29 2.33
CA VAL A 220 0.42 26.93 2.02
C VAL A 220 -0.04 26.51 0.64
N CYS A 221 -1.26 26.85 0.22
CA CYS A 221 -1.70 26.61 -1.15
C CYS A 221 -0.80 27.32 -2.16
N ARG A 222 -0.46 28.59 -1.91
CA ARG A 222 0.45 29.35 -2.76
C ARG A 222 1.85 28.72 -2.80
N ALA A 223 2.41 28.36 -1.65
CA ALA A 223 3.73 27.74 -1.57
C ALA A 223 3.75 26.39 -2.32
N PHE A 224 2.69 25.59 -2.18
CA PHE A 224 2.53 24.35 -2.90
C PHE A 224 2.44 24.54 -4.42
N LEU A 225 1.62 25.49 -4.89
CA LEU A 225 1.53 25.79 -6.33
C LEU A 225 2.87 26.30 -6.88
N LYS A 226 3.59 27.15 -6.12
CA LYS A 226 4.94 27.59 -6.48
C LYS A 226 5.93 26.41 -6.56
N SER A 227 5.80 25.40 -5.70
CA SER A 227 6.67 24.23 -5.76
C SER A 227 6.39 23.37 -6.99
N LEU A 228 5.16 23.35 -7.52
CA LEU A 228 4.88 22.72 -8.82
C LEU A 228 5.65 23.45 -9.93
N VAL A 229 5.58 24.79 -9.97
CA VAL A 229 6.28 25.61 -10.97
C VAL A 229 7.79 25.45 -10.86
N ALA A 230 8.35 25.49 -9.65
CA ALA A 230 9.78 25.30 -9.41
C ALA A 230 10.30 23.93 -9.88
N ARG A 231 9.43 22.93 -9.92
CA ARG A 231 9.71 21.59 -10.47
C ARG A 231 9.49 21.48 -11.98
N GLY A 232 9.22 22.59 -12.67
CA GLY A 232 9.08 22.61 -14.13
C GLY A 232 7.65 22.51 -14.65
N LEU A 233 6.62 22.66 -13.80
CA LEU A 233 5.23 22.74 -14.28
C LEU A 233 5.09 23.92 -15.25
N ARG A 234 4.87 23.61 -16.54
CA ARG A 234 4.59 24.61 -17.58
C ARG A 234 3.11 24.99 -17.55
N TYR A 235 2.84 26.29 -17.60
CA TYR A 235 1.48 26.85 -17.56
C TYR A 235 1.31 28.09 -18.46
N GLU A 236 2.40 28.57 -19.05
CA GLU A 236 2.53 29.85 -19.74
C GLU A 236 1.65 29.94 -20.99
N GLN A 237 1.37 28.79 -21.64
CA GLN A 237 0.50 28.71 -22.81
C GLN A 237 -1.00 28.71 -22.47
N GLY A 238 -1.34 28.70 -21.19
CA GLY A 238 -2.71 28.60 -20.70
C GLY A 238 -2.94 27.31 -19.92
N LEU A 239 -3.59 27.42 -18.77
CA LEU A 239 -3.93 26.27 -17.92
C LEU A 239 -5.34 26.42 -17.35
N LEU A 240 -6.20 25.42 -17.59
CA LEU A 240 -7.50 25.35 -16.90
C LEU A 240 -7.29 24.87 -15.47
N VAL A 241 -7.60 25.69 -14.48
CA VAL A 241 -7.46 25.32 -13.07
C VAL A 241 -8.84 25.11 -12.45
N VAL A 242 -9.14 23.88 -12.05
CA VAL A 242 -10.42 23.46 -11.48
C VAL A 242 -10.31 23.33 -9.96
N VAL A 243 -11.10 24.10 -9.23
CA VAL A 243 -11.09 24.16 -7.74
C VAL A 243 -12.50 24.09 -7.16
N ASP A 244 -12.69 23.62 -5.92
CA ASP A 244 -14.01 23.60 -5.22
C ASP A 244 -14.59 25.03 -5.01
N GLY A 245 -13.74 26.05 -5.09
CA GLY A 245 -14.13 27.45 -4.99
C GLY A 245 -13.94 28.03 -3.59
N ALA A 246 -13.12 27.39 -2.75
CA ALA A 246 -12.61 28.03 -1.55
C ALA A 246 -11.78 29.27 -1.93
N LYS A 247 -12.01 30.38 -1.22
CA LYS A 247 -11.42 31.70 -1.54
C LYS A 247 -9.89 31.66 -1.56
N GLY A 248 -9.28 30.87 -0.66
CA GLY A 248 -7.83 30.74 -0.55
C GLY A 248 -7.16 30.13 -1.79
N PHE A 249 -7.75 29.08 -2.36
CA PHE A 249 -7.25 28.47 -3.61
C PHE A 249 -7.29 29.45 -4.77
N HIS A 250 -8.42 30.13 -4.91
CA HIS A 250 -8.62 31.05 -6.00
C HIS A 250 -7.60 32.20 -5.98
N ARG A 251 -7.30 32.73 -4.78
CA ARG A 251 -6.24 33.73 -4.59
C ARG A 251 -4.85 33.16 -4.90
N GLY A 252 -4.50 31.99 -4.36
CA GLY A 252 -3.21 31.35 -4.59
C GLY A 252 -2.95 31.05 -6.07
N VAL A 253 -3.95 30.55 -6.79
CA VAL A 253 -3.89 30.27 -8.24
C VAL A 253 -3.61 31.55 -9.03
N ARG A 254 -4.31 32.65 -8.73
CA ARG A 254 -4.06 33.94 -9.40
C ARG A 254 -2.68 34.51 -9.09
N GLU A 255 -2.21 34.39 -7.84
CA GLU A 255 -0.90 34.89 -7.44
C GLU A 255 0.26 34.11 -8.08
N VAL A 256 0.08 32.82 -8.38
CA VAL A 256 1.13 31.97 -8.97
C VAL A 256 1.07 31.94 -10.49
N PHE A 257 -0.10 31.69 -11.07
CA PHE A 257 -0.23 31.48 -12.52
C PHE A 257 -0.72 32.73 -13.27
N GLY A 258 -1.17 33.77 -12.56
CA GLY A 258 -1.58 35.04 -13.16
C GLY A 258 -2.69 34.88 -14.19
N ARG A 259 -2.54 35.56 -15.34
CA ARG A 259 -3.51 35.56 -16.44
C ARG A 259 -3.48 34.28 -17.28
N ALA A 260 -2.44 33.47 -17.17
CA ALA A 260 -2.34 32.22 -17.90
C ALA A 260 -3.28 31.14 -17.33
N ALA A 261 -3.72 31.27 -16.06
CA ALA A 261 -4.72 30.37 -15.50
C ALA A 261 -6.15 30.84 -15.75
N VAL A 262 -6.95 29.97 -16.36
CA VAL A 262 -8.41 30.11 -16.41
C VAL A 262 -8.98 29.32 -15.24
N ILE A 263 -9.61 30.00 -14.28
CA ILE A 263 -10.13 29.34 -13.08
C ILE A 263 -11.57 28.94 -13.28
N GLN A 264 -11.86 27.66 -13.08
CA GLN A 264 -13.20 27.10 -13.12
C GLN A 264 -13.57 26.49 -11.77
N ARG A 265 -14.81 26.71 -11.34
CA ARG A 265 -15.35 26.01 -10.16
C ARG A 265 -15.72 24.56 -10.51
N CYS A 266 -15.32 23.63 -9.64
CA CYS A 266 -15.68 22.23 -9.76
C CYS A 266 -17.21 22.05 -9.70
N ARG A 267 -17.79 21.55 -10.79
CA ARG A 267 -19.24 21.30 -10.89
C ARG A 267 -19.69 20.18 -9.95
N TRP A 268 -18.82 19.19 -9.71
CA TRP A 268 -19.10 18.09 -8.79
C TRP A 268 -19.31 18.59 -7.36
N HIS A 269 -18.33 19.32 -6.81
CA HIS A 269 -18.46 19.86 -5.46
C HIS A 269 -19.60 20.88 -5.34
N LYS A 270 -19.81 21.73 -6.36
CA LYS A 270 -20.96 22.64 -6.35
C LYS A 270 -22.29 21.88 -6.29
N ARG A 271 -22.43 20.79 -7.06
CA ARG A 271 -23.59 19.91 -7.01
C ARG A 271 -23.74 19.26 -5.64
N GLU A 272 -22.68 18.64 -5.09
CA GLU A 272 -22.73 18.06 -3.75
C GLU A 272 -23.17 19.09 -2.70
N ASN A 273 -22.62 20.32 -2.77
CA ASN A 273 -22.98 21.39 -1.84
C ASN A 273 -24.45 21.79 -1.95
N VAL A 274 -25.03 21.84 -3.15
CA VAL A 274 -26.47 22.09 -3.33
C VAL A 274 -27.30 20.93 -2.78
N LEU A 275 -26.93 19.69 -3.10
CA LEU A 275 -27.65 18.50 -2.69
C LEU A 275 -27.64 18.26 -1.17
N LYS A 276 -26.60 18.72 -0.46
CA LYS A 276 -26.53 18.65 1.01
C LYS A 276 -27.67 19.42 1.70
N TYR A 277 -28.23 20.44 1.06
CA TYR A 277 -29.37 21.20 1.60
C TYR A 277 -30.73 20.53 1.32
N LEU A 278 -30.78 19.51 0.45
CA LEU A 278 -32.01 18.81 0.14
C LEU A 278 -32.30 17.71 1.17
N PRO A 279 -33.59 17.47 1.52
CA PRO A 279 -34.01 16.27 2.22
C PRO A 279 -33.58 15.00 1.46
N GLU A 280 -33.29 13.91 2.18
CA GLU A 280 -32.88 12.63 1.55
C GLU A 280 -33.88 12.14 0.50
N SER A 281 -35.18 12.33 0.71
CA SER A 281 -36.25 11.95 -0.22
C SER A 281 -36.22 12.72 -1.55
N SER A 282 -35.56 13.88 -1.59
CA SER A 282 -35.46 14.75 -2.77
C SER A 282 -34.10 14.64 -3.47
N LYS A 283 -33.17 13.83 -2.95
CA LYS A 283 -31.87 13.60 -3.60
C LYS A 283 -32.05 12.61 -4.75
N PRO A 284 -31.49 12.87 -5.94
CA PRO A 284 -31.64 11.96 -7.07
C PRO A 284 -30.90 10.63 -6.78
N PRO A 285 -31.41 9.50 -7.30
CA PRO A 285 -30.85 8.17 -7.04
C PRO A 285 -29.39 8.10 -7.49
N GLY A 286 -28.53 7.51 -6.65
CA GLY A 286 -27.09 7.37 -6.90
C GLY A 286 -26.19 8.51 -6.39
N ASN A 287 -26.73 9.48 -5.63
CA ASN A 287 -25.94 10.55 -4.98
C ASN A 287 -25.57 10.31 -3.52
N SER A 288 -25.96 9.18 -2.94
CA SER A 288 -25.41 8.76 -1.66
C SER A 288 -23.93 8.44 -1.87
N ARG A 289 -23.04 9.17 -1.18
CA ARG A 289 -21.75 8.58 -0.82
C ARG A 289 -22.08 7.21 -0.20
N PRO A 290 -21.40 6.10 -0.53
CA PRO A 290 -21.52 4.89 0.27
C PRO A 290 -21.12 5.27 1.70
N THR A 291 -22.12 5.43 2.57
CA THR A 291 -21.92 5.90 3.94
C THR A 291 -21.34 4.76 4.75
N SER A 292 -20.13 4.94 5.28
CA SER A 292 -19.44 4.00 6.17
C SER A 292 -19.97 4.02 7.62
N LYS A 293 -21.24 4.39 7.83
CA LYS A 293 -21.87 4.33 9.16
C LYS A 293 -23.02 3.32 9.10
N PRO A 294 -22.93 2.18 9.80
CA PRO A 294 -24.11 1.36 10.01
C PRO A 294 -25.14 2.22 10.73
N ARG A 295 -26.36 2.27 10.20
CA ARG A 295 -27.51 2.78 10.93
C ARG A 295 -27.62 1.93 12.20
N ARG A 296 -27.32 2.52 13.36
CA ARG A 296 -27.72 1.93 14.64
C ARG A 296 -29.26 1.86 14.60
N ARG A 297 -29.78 0.63 14.60
CA ARG A 297 -31.12 0.34 15.11
C ARG A 297 -31.02 0.19 16.61
#